data_AF-A0A0S2W6P2-F1
#
_entry.id   AF-A0A0S2W6P2-F1
#
_cell.length_a   1.000
_cell.length_b   1.000
_cell.length_c   1.000
_cell.angle_alpha   90.00
_cell.angle_beta   90.00
_cell.angle_gamma   90.00
#
_symmetry.space_group_name_H-M   'P 1'
#
loop_
_entity.id
_entity.type
_entity.pdbx_description
1 polymer ?
#
loop_
_entity_poly.entity_id
_entity_poly.type
_entity_poly.pdbx_seq_one_letter_code
_entity_poly.pdbx_strand_id
1 'polypeptide(L)'
;MTMEEREGALVITRLPIEQMGLLTLGLALTGEERQVLEALLAGKKVKVLETGLEYKQYRKTAPLGVYQKFVSLERELREMGVCVVRDRHW
;
A
#
# COMPACT_ATOMS: atom_id res chain seq x y z
N MET A 1 7.31 3.27 -6.02
CA MET A 1 6.01 2.54 -6.10
C MET A 1 5.80 2.10 -7.55
N THR A 2 5.17 0.96 -7.79
CA THR A 2 4.69 0.58 -9.14
C THR A 2 3.24 0.18 -9.07
N MET A 3 2.49 0.50 -10.13
CA MET A 3 1.05 0.28 -10.19
C MET A 3 0.60 -0.08 -11.60
N GLU A 4 -0.54 -0.73 -11.70
CA GLU A 4 -1.24 -1.03 -12.94
C GLU A 4 -2.75 -0.85 -12.77
N GLU A 5 -3.46 -0.59 -13.86
CA GLU A 5 -4.92 -0.66 -13.92
C GLU A 5 -5.32 -2.10 -14.27
N ARG A 6 -6.14 -2.72 -13.42
CA ARG A 6 -6.65 -4.08 -13.67
C ARG A 6 -8.09 -4.21 -13.17
N GLU A 7 -8.99 -4.63 -14.07
CA GLU A 7 -10.42 -4.84 -13.77
C GLU A 7 -11.11 -3.62 -13.13
N GLY A 8 -10.74 -2.41 -13.57
CA GLY A 8 -11.28 -1.15 -13.05
C GLY A 8 -10.84 -0.81 -11.62
N ALA A 9 -9.75 -1.44 -11.13
CA ALA A 9 -9.07 -1.08 -9.90
C ALA A 9 -7.64 -0.61 -10.20
N LEU A 10 -7.17 0.36 -9.42
CA LEU A 10 -5.76 0.70 -9.35
C LEU A 10 -5.06 -0.30 -8.44
N VAL A 11 -4.13 -1.08 -9.00
CA VAL A 11 -3.41 -2.13 -8.27
C VAL A 11 -1.98 -1.69 -8.03
N ILE A 12 -1.60 -1.55 -6.77
CA ILE A 12 -0.23 -1.31 -6.36
C ILE A 12 0.51 -2.65 -6.34
N THR A 13 1.44 -2.82 -7.28
CA THR A 13 2.24 -4.04 -7.44
C THR A 13 3.51 -4.02 -6.61
N ARG A 14 4.02 -2.83 -6.26
CA ARG A 14 5.09 -2.62 -5.28
C ARG A 14 4.85 -1.34 -4.49
N LEU A 15 4.80 -1.47 -3.17
CA LEU A 15 4.68 -0.38 -2.20
C LEU A 15 5.91 -0.37 -1.27
N PRO A 16 6.90 0.48 -1.56
CA PRO A 16 8.07 0.69 -0.70
C PRO A 16 7.73 1.34 0.64
N ILE A 17 8.63 1.18 1.61
CA ILE A 17 8.40 1.55 3.02
C ILE A 17 8.16 3.05 3.22
N GLU A 18 8.88 3.90 2.49
CA GLU A 18 8.75 5.37 2.57
C GLU A 18 7.38 5.81 2.05
N GLN A 19 7.00 5.27 0.89
CA GLN A 19 5.71 5.53 0.24
C GLN A 19 4.53 5.03 1.07
N MET A 20 4.67 3.90 1.75
CA MET A 20 3.66 3.40 2.69
C MET A 20 3.40 4.40 3.84
N GLY A 21 4.48 4.98 4.39
CA GLY A 21 4.39 6.01 5.42
C GLY A 21 3.77 7.32 4.91
N LEU A 22 4.14 7.75 3.71
CA LEU A 22 3.56 8.95 3.11
C LEU A 22 2.06 8.80 2.83
N LEU A 23 1.66 7.68 2.22
CA LEU A 23 0.24 7.42 1.92
C LEU A 23 -0.62 7.36 3.18
N THR A 24 -0.16 6.69 4.24
CA THR A 24 -0.89 6.62 5.52
C THR A 24 -1.04 7.98 6.20
N LEU A 25 -0.11 8.90 5.97
CA LEU A 25 -0.21 10.30 6.42
C LEU A 25 -1.07 11.18 5.47
N GLY A 26 -1.59 10.64 4.36
CA GLY A 26 -2.31 11.40 3.35
C GLY A 26 -1.42 12.35 2.54
N LEU A 27 -0.12 12.05 2.43
CA LEU A 27 0.87 12.87 1.72
C LEU A 27 1.29 12.22 0.40
N ALA A 28 1.62 13.07 -0.58
CA ALA A 28 2.19 12.66 -1.86
C ALA A 28 3.34 13.60 -2.25
N LEU A 29 4.51 13.01 -2.44
CA LEU A 29 5.74 13.61 -2.95
C LEU A 29 6.02 13.20 -4.41
N THR A 30 5.42 12.08 -4.88
CA THR A 30 5.52 11.60 -6.25
C THR A 30 4.15 11.54 -6.95
N GLY A 31 4.17 11.38 -8.28
CA GLY A 31 2.96 11.26 -9.10
C GLY A 31 2.16 9.99 -8.77
N GLU A 32 2.84 8.88 -8.47
CA GLU A 32 2.22 7.61 -8.12
C GLU A 32 1.44 7.71 -6.81
N GLU A 33 2.04 8.32 -5.78
CA GLU A 33 1.37 8.54 -4.49
C GLU A 33 0.14 9.44 -4.67
N ARG A 34 0.28 10.50 -5.46
CA ARG A 34 -0.84 11.40 -5.79
C ARG A 34 -1.97 10.63 -6.48
N GLN A 35 -1.65 9.79 -7.47
CA GLN A 35 -2.64 8.99 -8.17
C GLN A 35 -3.39 8.04 -7.23
N VAL A 36 -2.72 7.42 -6.25
CA VAL A 36 -3.37 6.60 -5.22
C VAL A 36 -4.33 7.43 -4.38
N LEU A 37 -3.88 8.58 -3.87
CA LEU A 37 -4.72 9.45 -3.04
C LEU A 37 -5.93 9.97 -3.83
N GLU A 38 -5.73 10.41 -5.07
CA GLU A 38 -6.82 10.85 -5.95
C GLU A 38 -7.81 9.71 -6.24
N ALA A 39 -7.32 8.48 -6.45
CA ALA A 39 -8.18 7.32 -6.64
C ALA A 39 -9.04 7.04 -5.40
N LEU A 40 -8.44 7.08 -4.20
CA LEU A 40 -9.16 6.92 -2.93
C LEU A 40 -10.22 8.03 -2.74
N LEU A 41 -9.83 9.29 -2.95
CA LEU A 41 -10.73 10.44 -2.84
C LEU A 41 -11.88 10.40 -3.85
N ALA A 42 -11.63 9.85 -5.05
CA ALA A 42 -12.64 9.64 -6.08
C ALA A 42 -13.52 8.38 -5.85
N GLY A 43 -13.32 7.64 -4.75
CA GLY A 43 -14.06 6.42 -4.45
C GLY A 43 -13.74 5.25 -5.39
N LYS A 44 -12.60 5.29 -6.10
CA LYS A 44 -12.15 4.20 -6.95
C LYS A 44 -11.60 3.05 -6.11
N LYS A 45 -11.69 1.83 -6.66
CA LYS A 45 -11.11 0.66 -6.02
C LYS A 45 -9.58 0.73 -6.08
N VAL A 46 -8.94 0.75 -4.92
CA VAL A 46 -7.48 0.66 -4.80
C VAL A 46 -7.12 -0.64 -4.10
N LYS A 47 -6.22 -1.40 -4.71
CA LYS A 47 -5.72 -2.68 -4.20
C LYS A 47 -4.21 -2.62 -4.07
N VAL A 48 -3.64 -3.40 -3.15
CA VAL A 48 -2.20 -3.64 -3.06
C VAL A 48 -1.94 -5.14 -2.97
N LEU A 49 -0.99 -5.63 -3.77
CA LEU A 49 -0.55 -7.02 -3.66
C LEU A 49 0.09 -7.26 -2.29
N GLU A 50 -0.26 -8.35 -1.62
CA GLU A 50 0.39 -8.73 -0.35
C GLU A 50 1.91 -8.88 -0.54
N THR A 51 2.34 -9.39 -1.70
CA THR A 51 3.76 -9.51 -2.09
C THR A 51 4.40 -8.17 -2.46
N GLY A 52 3.57 -7.18 -2.83
CA GLY A 52 4.00 -5.81 -3.12
C GLY A 52 4.31 -4.99 -1.86
N LEU A 53 3.86 -5.41 -0.67
CA LEU A 53 4.18 -4.74 0.59
C LEU A 53 5.63 -5.00 1.00
N GLU A 54 6.53 -4.06 0.68
CA GLU A 54 7.98 -4.25 0.83
C GLU A 54 8.39 -4.56 2.28
N TYR A 55 7.71 -3.95 3.26
CA TYR A 55 8.03 -4.17 4.68
C TYR A 55 7.92 -5.65 5.10
N LYS A 56 7.07 -6.46 4.43
CA LYS A 56 6.89 -7.88 4.75
C LYS A 56 8.14 -8.71 4.49
N GLN A 57 9.04 -8.26 3.62
CA GLN A 57 10.33 -8.90 3.35
C GLN A 57 11.24 -8.91 4.60
N TYR A 58 11.07 -7.94 5.48
CA TYR A 58 11.88 -7.79 6.70
C TYR A 58 11.33 -8.52 7.92
N ARG A 59 10.31 -9.39 7.77
CA ARG A 59 9.67 -10.11 8.88
C ARG A 59 10.66 -10.88 9.77
N LYS A 60 11.75 -11.38 9.20
CA LYS A 60 12.76 -12.19 9.91
C LYS A 60 13.94 -11.37 10.47
N THR A 61 14.09 -10.12 10.06
CA THR A 61 15.31 -9.32 10.32
C THR A 61 15.04 -8.01 11.04
N ALA A 62 13.84 -7.42 10.91
CA ALA A 62 13.51 -6.15 11.55
C ALA A 62 13.36 -6.29 13.07
N PRO A 63 13.83 -5.31 13.87
CA PRO A 63 13.46 -5.19 15.27
C PRO A 63 11.93 -5.15 15.44
N LEU A 64 11.42 -5.80 16.49
CA LEU A 64 9.98 -6.00 16.69
C LEU A 64 9.17 -4.70 16.63
N GLY A 65 9.63 -3.64 17.29
CA GLY A 65 8.94 -2.34 17.30
C GLY A 65 8.85 -1.68 15.92
N VAL A 66 9.89 -1.82 15.10
CA VAL A 66 9.90 -1.32 13.72
C VAL A 66 8.92 -2.12 12.86
N TYR A 67 8.94 -3.45 12.96
CA TYR A 67 8.01 -4.28 12.20
C TYR A 67 6.55 -4.01 12.59
N GLN A 68 6.28 -3.86 13.90
CA GLN A 68 4.95 -3.51 14.40
C GLN A 68 4.46 -2.15 13.90
N LYS A 69 5.36 -1.15 13.77
CA LYS A 69 5.01 0.14 13.17
C LYS A 69 4.41 -0.04 11.77
N PHE A 70 5.06 -0.83 10.90
CA PHE A 70 4.55 -1.09 9.55
C PHE A 70 3.30 -1.98 9.52
N VAL A 71 3.15 -2.92 10.45
CA VAL A 71 1.88 -3.66 10.60
C VAL A 71 0.73 -2.71 10.94
N SER A 72 0.95 -1.70 11.77
CA SER A 72 -0.05 -0.66 12.05
C SER A 72 -0.34 0.19 10.80
N LEU A 73 0.69 0.59 10.05
CA LEU A 73 0.49 1.30 8.78
C LEU A 73 -0.32 0.47 7.76
N GLU A 74 -0.14 -0.86 7.71
CA GLU A 74 -0.96 -1.72 6.84
C GLU A 74 -2.43 -1.70 7.26
N ARG A 75 -2.72 -1.63 8.57
CA ARG A 75 -4.08 -1.51 9.09
C ARG A 75 -4.68 -0.15 8.71
N GLU A 76 -3.93 0.93 8.91
CA GLU A 76 -4.36 2.28 8.53
C GLU A 76 -4.66 2.37 7.03
N LEU A 77 -3.83 1.79 6.16
CA LEU A 77 -4.14 1.73 4.72
C LEU A 77 -5.47 1.03 4.42
N ARG A 78 -5.79 -0.05 5.14
CA ARG A 78 -7.06 -0.76 4.97
C ARG A 78 -8.24 0.09 5.44
N GLU A 79 -8.08 0.81 6.55
CA GLU A 79 -9.08 1.76 7.05
C GLU A 79 -9.32 2.93 6.07
N MET A 80 -8.27 3.36 5.35
CA MET A 80 -8.38 4.34 4.26
C MET A 80 -9.04 3.80 2.99
N GLY A 81 -9.35 2.50 2.91
CA GLY A 81 -10.03 1.88 1.76
C GLY A 81 -9.11 1.09 0.81
N VAL A 82 -7.81 0.95 1.12
CA VAL A 82 -6.89 0.13 0.32
C VAL A 82 -7.07 -1.35 0.65
N CYS A 83 -7.42 -2.16 -0.35
CA CYS A 83 -7.60 -3.60 -0.18
C CYS A 83 -6.29 -4.36 -0.37
N VAL A 84 -5.79 -5.05 0.67
CA VAL A 84 -4.65 -5.98 0.55
C VAL A 84 -5.12 -7.32 0.00
N VAL A 85 -4.51 -7.77 -1.09
CA VAL A 85 -4.97 -8.93 -1.88
C VAL A 85 -3.83 -9.90 -2.14
N ARG A 86 -4.08 -11.20 -1.99
CA ARG A 86 -3.09 -12.26 -2.21
C ARG A 86 -3.00 -12.62 -3.67
N ASP A 87 -1.80 -12.77 -4.22
CA ASP A 87 -1.53 -13.16 -5.63
C ASP A 87 -2.32 -14.38 -6.13
N ARG A 88 -2.75 -15.28 -5.23
CA ARG A 88 -3.52 -16.49 -5.57
C ARG A 88 -5.05 -16.34 -5.56
N HIS A 89 -5.58 -15.20 -5.11
CA HIS A 89 -7.03 -14.93 -5.08
C HIS A 89 -7.35 -13.75 -6.01
N TRP A 90 -6.81 -13.88 -7.22
CA TRP A 90 -7.05 -13.03 -8.39
C TRP A 90 -7.63 -13.91 -9.49
#